data_AF-A0A0M9DDV9-F1
#
_entry.id   AF-A0A0M9DDV9-F1
#
_cell.length_a   1.000
_cell.length_b   1.000
_cell.length_c   1.000
_cell.angle_alpha   90.00
_cell.angle_beta   90.00
_cell.angle_gamma   90.00
#
_symmetry.space_group_name_H-M   'P 1'
#
loop_
_entity.id
_entity.type
_entity.pdbx_description
1 polymer ?
#
loop_
_entity_poly.entity_id
_entity_poly.type
_entity_poly.pdbx_seq_one_letter_code
_entity_poly.pdbx_strand_id
1 'polypeptide(L)'
;MINITDIACESYKEDLRSYDNPEYVIRYPKYDWRMSYIAYDAMLKTLTKYRNLNQPDTDYETFDKKNNIEVISLVNEFNKKYSIYLISDEQYGGKIFHIKGLARIYYAIIKLNLC
;
A
#
# COMPACT_ATOMS: atom_id res chain seq x y z
N MET A 1 2.32 11.33 14.44
CA MET A 1 1.76 10.35 13.49
C MET A 1 1.21 11.13 12.29
N ILE A 2 1.58 10.77 11.06
CA ILE A 2 1.16 11.48 9.84
C ILE A 2 0.31 10.53 9.01
N ASN A 3 -0.90 10.93 8.61
CA ASN A 3 -1.72 10.13 7.70
C ASN A 3 -1.13 10.22 6.28
N ILE A 4 -0.77 9.07 5.71
CA ILE A 4 -0.20 8.94 4.37
C ILE A 4 -1.08 8.11 3.43
N THR A 5 -2.34 7.85 3.81
CA THR A 5 -3.21 6.90 3.11
C THR A 5 -3.39 7.27 1.64
N ASP A 6 -3.77 8.52 1.36
CA ASP A 6 -4.02 8.97 -0.01
C ASP A 6 -2.76 8.95 -0.87
N ILE A 7 -1.65 9.50 -0.37
CA ILE A 7 -0.39 9.53 -1.14
C ILE A 7 0.11 8.10 -1.43
N ALA A 8 -0.03 7.17 -0.49
CA ALA A 8 0.35 5.78 -0.67
C ALA A 8 -0.56 5.05 -1.66
N CYS A 9 -1.88 5.16 -1.50
CA CYS A 9 -2.85 4.50 -2.37
C CYS A 9 -2.81 5.07 -3.80
N GLU A 10 -2.70 6.39 -3.97
CA GLU A 10 -2.58 6.99 -5.31
C GLU A 10 -1.25 6.63 -5.95
N SER A 11 -0.13 6.66 -5.22
CA SER A 11 1.17 6.27 -5.78
C SER A 11 1.16 4.80 -6.26
N TYR A 12 0.55 3.90 -5.49
CA TYR A 12 0.44 2.50 -5.90
C TYR A 12 -0.44 2.30 -7.13
N LYS A 13 -1.53 3.07 -7.26
CA LYS A 13 -2.36 3.05 -8.47
C LYS A 13 -1.61 3.55 -9.71
N GLU A 14 -0.74 4.55 -9.57
CA GLU A 14 0.11 5.02 -10.67
C GLU A 14 1.10 3.92 -11.12
N ASP A 15 1.74 3.23 -10.19
CA ASP A 15 2.64 2.12 -10.50
C ASP A 15 1.91 1.01 -11.26
N LEU A 16 0.75 0.57 -10.76
CA LEU A 16 -0.10 -0.44 -11.41
C LEU A 16 -0.48 -0.05 -12.85
N ARG A 17 -0.79 1.24 -13.10
CA ARG A 17 -1.08 1.75 -14.46
C ARG A 17 0.17 1.73 -15.34
N SER A 18 1.33 2.02 -14.77
CA SER A 18 2.61 2.01 -15.50
C SER A 18 3.06 0.59 -15.87
N TYR A 19 2.75 -0.41 -15.03
CA TYR A 19 3.06 -1.81 -15.32
C TYR A 19 2.25 -2.36 -16.49
N ASP A 20 1.00 -1.95 -16.62
CA ASP A 20 0.13 -2.35 -17.75
C ASP A 20 0.50 -1.64 -19.06
N ASN A 21 1.10 -0.46 -18.99
CA ASN A 21 1.40 0.36 -20.17
C ASN A 21 2.76 1.07 -20.04
N PRO A 22 3.78 0.61 -20.77
CA PRO A 22 5.12 1.23 -20.79
C PRO A 22 5.13 2.71 -21.22
N GLU A 23 4.12 3.18 -21.94
CA GLU A 23 3.99 4.58 -22.38
C GLU A 23 3.23 5.47 -21.37
N TYR A 24 2.74 4.89 -20.27
CA TYR A 24 1.99 5.63 -19.27
C TYR A 24 2.88 6.65 -18.56
N VAL A 25 2.45 7.90 -18.59
CA VAL A 25 3.08 9.00 -17.83
C VAL A 25 2.32 9.20 -16.53
N ILE A 26 3.04 9.14 -15.41
CA ILE A 26 2.51 9.35 -14.06
C ILE A 26 1.80 10.71 -13.99
N ARG A 27 0.56 10.69 -13.50
CA ARG A 27 -0.31 11.87 -13.45
C ARG A 27 -0.49 12.44 -12.05
N TYR A 28 -0.27 11.63 -11.02
CA TYR A 28 -0.48 12.07 -9.65
C TYR A 28 0.65 13.01 -9.19
N PRO A 29 0.38 14.29 -8.87
CA PRO A 29 1.44 15.28 -8.61
C PRO A 29 2.28 15.01 -7.36
N LYS A 30 1.74 14.22 -6.42
CA LYS A 30 2.43 13.85 -5.17
C LYS A 30 2.94 12.41 -5.22
N TYR A 31 3.12 11.86 -6.42
CA TYR A 31 3.63 10.51 -6.59
C TYR A 31 4.95 10.31 -5.83
N ASP A 32 5.03 9.23 -5.07
CA ASP A 32 6.25 8.75 -4.43
C ASP A 32 6.25 7.22 -4.46
N TRP A 33 7.16 6.63 -5.24
CA TRP A 33 7.31 5.18 -5.38
C TRP A 33 7.54 4.47 -4.02
N ARG A 34 8.12 5.18 -3.04
CA ARG A 34 8.29 4.63 -1.69
C ARG A 34 6.96 4.49 -0.97
N MET A 35 6.01 5.40 -1.24
CA MET A 35 4.65 5.33 -0.70
C MET A 35 3.84 4.23 -1.39
N SER A 36 4.10 3.97 -2.68
CA SER A 36 3.54 2.81 -3.39
C SER A 36 3.92 1.49 -2.72
N TYR A 37 5.20 1.29 -2.40
CA TYR A 37 5.68 0.11 -1.67
C TYR A 37 4.98 -0.06 -0.31
N ILE A 38 4.77 1.04 0.43
CA ILE A 38 4.06 1.01 1.72
C ILE A 38 2.61 0.58 1.54
N ALA A 39 1.89 1.08 0.52
CA ALA A 39 0.52 0.67 0.24
C ALA A 39 0.44 -0.81 -0.14
N TYR A 40 1.35 -1.29 -1.00
CA TYR A 40 1.44 -2.71 -1.35
C TYR A 40 1.64 -3.58 -0.09
N ASP A 41 2.64 -3.27 0.74
CA ASP A 41 2.92 -4.06 1.95
C ASP A 41 1.75 -3.97 2.97
N ALA A 42 1.12 -2.80 3.10
CA ALA A 42 -0.06 -2.65 3.94
C ALA A 42 -1.23 -3.51 3.47
N MET A 43 -1.51 -3.52 2.15
CA MET A 43 -2.55 -4.35 1.56
C MET A 43 -2.23 -5.83 1.70
N LEU A 44 -0.98 -6.24 1.41
CA LEU A 44 -0.52 -7.62 1.55
C LEU A 44 -0.77 -8.15 2.96
N LYS A 45 -0.33 -7.41 3.99
CA LYS A 45 -0.45 -7.83 5.39
C LYS A 45 -1.89 -7.88 5.91
N THR A 46 -2.77 -7.08 5.30
CA THR A 46 -4.18 -6.90 5.72
C THR A 46 -5.11 -7.86 5.00
N LEU A 47 -4.96 -7.98 3.68
CA LEU A 47 -5.90 -8.66 2.79
C LEU A 47 -5.50 -10.12 2.53
N THR A 48 -4.24 -10.47 2.80
CA THR A 48 -3.72 -11.80 2.50
C THR A 48 -3.10 -12.47 3.74
N LYS A 49 -2.96 -13.80 3.66
CA LYS A 49 -2.16 -14.57 4.61
C LYS A 49 -0.70 -14.71 4.16
N TYR A 50 -0.36 -14.23 2.96
CA TYR A 50 0.99 -14.25 2.41
C TYR A 50 1.86 -13.26 3.19
N ARG A 51 2.59 -13.76 4.18
CA ARG A 51 3.55 -12.95 4.95
C ARG A 51 5.00 -13.31 4.68
N ASN A 52 5.29 -14.52 4.19
CA ASN A 52 6.64 -15.08 4.03
C ASN A 52 6.72 -16.20 2.96
N LEU A 53 5.77 -16.31 2.03
CA LEU A 53 5.85 -17.26 0.91
C LEU A 53 6.53 -16.55 -0.28
N ASN A 54 7.16 -17.30 -1.19
CA ASN A 54 7.65 -16.75 -2.45
C ASN A 54 6.51 -15.94 -3.07
N GLN A 55 6.69 -14.61 -3.15
CA GLN A 55 5.66 -13.74 -3.67
C GLN A 55 5.47 -14.07 -5.15
N PRO A 56 4.22 -14.13 -5.64
CA PRO A 56 3.96 -14.25 -7.07
C PRO A 56 4.70 -13.15 -7.84
N ASP A 57 5.03 -13.45 -9.10
CA ASP A 57 5.80 -12.53 -9.96
C ASP A 57 5.03 -11.23 -10.26
N THR A 58 3.71 -11.22 -10.04
CA THR A 58 2.83 -10.09 -10.29
C THR A 58 1.94 -9.71 -9.11
N ASP A 59 1.58 -8.42 -9.03
CA ASP A 59 0.71 -7.90 -7.97
C ASP A 59 -0.71 -8.46 -8.05
N TYR A 60 -1.26 -8.66 -9.24
CA TYR A 60 -2.61 -9.21 -9.38
C TYR A 60 -2.70 -10.65 -8.87
N GLU A 61 -1.69 -11.49 -9.11
CA GLU A 61 -1.63 -12.85 -8.54
C GLU A 61 -1.52 -12.81 -7.02
N THR A 62 -0.74 -11.87 -6.48
CA THR A 62 -0.61 -11.66 -5.02
C THR A 62 -1.97 -11.43 -4.35
N PHE A 63 -2.89 -10.74 -5.02
CA PHE A 63 -4.21 -10.39 -4.50
C PHE A 63 -5.36 -11.25 -5.05
N ASP A 64 -5.05 -12.37 -5.72
CA ASP A 64 -6.03 -13.25 -6.37
C ASP A 64 -6.97 -12.46 -7.31
N LYS A 65 -6.36 -11.69 -8.21
CA LYS A 65 -7.00 -10.84 -9.22
C LYS A 65 -6.48 -11.22 -10.61
N LYS A 66 -7.24 -10.88 -11.64
CA LYS A 66 -6.88 -11.23 -13.02
C LYS A 66 -5.94 -10.23 -13.70
N ASN A 67 -5.92 -8.99 -13.23
CA ASN A 67 -5.18 -7.89 -13.83
C ASN A 67 -5.04 -6.73 -12.84
N ASN A 68 -4.20 -5.74 -13.19
CA ASN A 68 -3.94 -4.58 -12.35
C ASN A 68 -5.14 -3.63 -12.21
N ILE A 69 -6.08 -3.60 -13.16
CA ILE A 69 -7.33 -2.83 -13.03
C ILE A 69 -8.16 -3.33 -11.85
N GLU A 70 -8.27 -4.65 -11.68
CA GLU A 70 -8.93 -5.25 -10.52
C GLU A 70 -8.17 -4.97 -9.21
N VAL A 71 -6.83 -4.92 -9.25
CA VAL A 71 -6.02 -4.50 -8.09
C VAL A 71 -6.27 -3.03 -7.75
N ILE A 72 -6.33 -2.13 -8.73
CA ILE A 72 -6.68 -0.71 -8.52
C ILE A 72 -8.04 -0.57 -7.85
N SER A 73 -9.03 -1.37 -8.26
CA SER A 73 -10.34 -1.42 -7.60
C SER A 73 -10.21 -1.86 -6.13
N LEU A 74 -9.38 -2.87 -5.85
CA LEU A 74 -9.07 -3.31 -4.50
C LEU A 74 -8.35 -2.23 -3.67
N VAL A 75 -7.44 -1.46 -4.27
CA VAL A 75 -6.79 -0.31 -3.60
C VAL A 75 -7.82 0.73 -3.18
N ASN A 76 -8.79 1.03 -4.04
CA ASN A 76 -9.86 1.97 -3.70
C ASN A 76 -10.74 1.44 -2.54
N GLU A 77 -11.05 0.13 -2.53
CA GLU A 77 -11.77 -0.50 -1.41
C GLU A 77 -10.97 -0.52 -0.12
N PHE A 78 -9.66 -0.72 -0.21
CA PHE A 78 -8.75 -0.65 0.93
C PHE A 78 -8.72 0.78 1.51
N ASN A 79 -8.58 1.81 0.67
CA ASN A 79 -8.55 3.21 1.11
C ASN A 79 -9.84 3.63 1.84
N LYS A 80 -11.00 3.08 1.45
CA LYS A 80 -12.28 3.32 2.15
C LYS A 80 -12.34 2.71 3.56
N LYS A 81 -11.57 1.65 3.82
CA LYS A 81 -11.70 0.81 5.03
C LYS A 81 -10.53 0.95 5.99
N TYR A 82 -9.40 1.48 5.52
CA TYR A 82 -8.16 1.51 6.27
C TYR A 82 -7.44 2.83 6.07
N SER A 83 -6.74 3.27 7.10
CA SER A 83 -5.79 4.38 7.02
C SER A 83 -4.37 3.89 7.32
N ILE A 84 -3.42 4.40 6.56
CA ILE A 84 -1.98 4.18 6.73
C ILE A 84 -1.38 5.41 7.38
N TYR A 85 -0.69 5.21 8.50
CA TYR A 85 -0.05 6.27 9.24
C TYR A 85 1.45 6.05 9.36
N LEU A 86 2.23 7.08 9.02
CA LEU A 86 3.66 7.12 9.28
C LEU A 86 3.90 7.46 10.76
N ILE A 87 4.80 6.70 11.38
CA ILE A 87 5.16 6.79 12.79
C ILE A 87 6.67 7.00 12.88
N SER A 88 7.05 8.09 13.55
CA SER A 88 8.44 8.52 13.78
C SER A 88 8.96 8.16 15.16
N ASP A 89 8.11 7.65 16.05
CA ASP A 89 8.43 7.31 17.44
C ASP A 89 7.74 6.00 17.83
N GLU A 90 8.48 5.10 18.46
CA GLU A 90 8.05 3.74 18.83
C GLU A 90 6.98 3.72 19.93
N GLN A 91 6.62 4.87 20.49
CA GLN A 91 5.59 5.02 21.54
C GLN A 91 4.16 4.70 21.07
N TYR A 92 3.94 4.34 19.80
CA TYR A 92 2.63 3.89 19.35
C TYR A 92 2.32 2.50 19.94
N GLY A 93 1.35 2.43 20.86
CA GLY A 93 0.94 1.18 21.53
C GLY A 93 0.20 0.16 20.66
N GLY A 94 0.05 0.41 19.36
CA GLY A 94 -0.54 -0.53 18.41
C GLY A 94 0.50 -1.29 17.59
N LYS A 95 0.02 -2.12 16.66
CA LYS A 95 0.92 -2.87 15.76
C LYS A 95 1.58 -1.92 14.76
N ILE A 96 2.91 -1.89 14.77
CA ILE A 96 3.74 -1.16 13.80
C ILE A 96 4.42 -2.12 12.81
N PHE A 97 4.70 -1.61 11.61
CA PHE A 97 5.39 -2.31 10.55
C PHE A 97 6.63 -1.52 10.13
N HIS A 98 7.76 -2.21 9.98
CA HIS A 98 9.03 -1.59 9.62
C HIS A 98 9.14 -1.37 8.11
N ILE A 99 9.59 -0.19 7.70
CA ILE A 99 9.86 0.10 6.28
C ILE A 99 11.27 -0.38 5.95
N LYS A 100 11.38 -1.36 5.04
CA LYS A 100 12.67 -1.94 4.63
C LYS A 100 13.63 -0.84 4.17
N GLY A 101 14.85 -0.83 4.72
CA GLY A 101 15.90 0.12 4.37
C GLY A 101 15.90 1.45 5.13
N LEU A 102 14.95 1.71 6.03
CA LEU A 102 14.91 2.94 6.83
C LEU A 102 15.03 2.63 8.32
N ALA A 103 16.09 3.12 8.97
CA ALA A 103 16.23 3.00 10.42
C ALA A 103 15.21 3.92 11.12
N ARG A 104 14.32 3.33 11.93
CA ARG A 104 13.35 4.03 12.81
C ARG A 104 12.15 4.70 12.13
N ILE A 105 11.82 4.31 10.90
CA ILE A 105 10.57 4.75 10.26
C ILE A 105 9.63 3.56 10.16
N TYR A 106 8.45 3.73 10.74
CA TYR A 106 7.42 2.70 10.82
C TYR A 106 6.11 3.20 10.21
N TYR A 107 5.23 2.28 9.88
CA TYR A 107 3.84 2.61 9.59
C TYR A 107 2.86 1.72 10.37
N ALA A 108 1.67 2.25 10.62
CA ALA A 108 0.55 1.49 11.19
C ALA A 108 -0.67 1.52 10.26
N ILE A 109 -1.47 0.47 10.33
CA ILE A 109 -2.72 0.34 9.58
C ILE A 109 -3.86 0.36 10.61
N ILE A 110 -4.76 1.33 10.46
CA ILE A 110 -5.93 1.48 11.32
C ILE A 110 -7.17 1.19 10.49
N LYS A 111 -7.99 0.22 10.91
CA LYS A 111 -9.29 -0.04 10.30
C LYS A 111 -10.25 1.08 10.68
N LEU A 112 -10.90 1.67 9.68
CA LEU A 112 -11.94 2.66 9.88
C LEU A 112 -13.19 1.92 10.38
N ASN A 113 -13.62 2.22 11.61
CA ASN A 113 -14.94 1.81 12.08
C ASN A 113 -15.95 2.74 11.39
N LEU A 114 -16.58 2.24 10.33
CA LEU A 114 -17.77 2.89 9.78
C LEU A 114 -18.90 2.65 10.80
N CYS A 115 -19.28 3.70 11.52
CA CYS A 115 -20.47 3.72 12.37
C CYS A 115 -21.74 3.41 11.56
#